data_AF-A0A358NJA9-F1
#
_entry.id   AF-A0A358NJA9-F1
#
_cell.length_a   1.000
_cell.length_b   1.000
_cell.length_c   1.000
_cell.angle_alpha   90.00
_cell.angle_beta   90.00
_cell.angle_gamma   90.00
#
_symmetry.space_group_name_H-M   'P 1'
#
loop_
_entity.id
_entity.type
_entity.pdbx_description
1 polymer ?
#
loop_
_entity_poly.entity_id
_entity_poly.type
_entity_poly.pdbx_seq_one_letter_code
_entity_poly.pdbx_strand_id
1 'polypeptide(L)'
;EGIKEMITESADSKVVNAAEIADELGSIRAMNVVLLGALIKSMDLMDVDWEKAIRDCVKEEFADINIRALKAGIDSVSFAEAL
;
A
#
# COMPACT_ATOMS: atom_id res chain seq x y z
N GLU A 1 11.02 8.56 18.26
CA GLU A 1 11.74 9.23 17.15
C GLU A 1 13.06 8.50 16.92
N GLY A 2 13.52 8.35 15.67
CA GLY A 2 14.81 7.73 15.35
C GLY A 2 14.77 6.44 14.52
N ILE A 3 13.64 5.71 14.49
CA ILE A 3 13.54 4.46 13.71
C ILE A 3 13.51 4.77 12.20
N LYS A 4 12.79 5.82 11.81
CA LYS A 4 12.68 6.22 10.41
C LYS A 4 14.06 6.59 9.86
N GLU A 5 14.78 7.44 10.59
CA GLU A 5 16.12 7.90 10.25
C GLU A 5 17.09 6.71 10.12
N MET A 6 17.13 5.83 11.13
CA MET A 6 17.98 4.64 11.14
C MET A 6 17.74 3.73 9.93
N ILE A 7 16.48 3.51 9.56
CA ILE A 7 16.12 2.66 8.41
C ILE A 7 16.54 3.32 7.10
N THR A 8 16.25 4.62 6.94
CA THR A 8 16.59 5.36 5.71
C THR A 8 18.10 5.53 5.50
N GLU A 9 18.90 5.53 6.57
CA GLU A 9 20.36 5.55 6.48
C GLU A 9 20.94 4.16 6.11
N SER A 10 20.23 3.08 6.45
CA SER A 10 20.70 1.71 6.27
C SER A 10 20.23 1.05 4.97
N ALA A 11 19.12 1.52 4.40
CA ALA A 11 18.52 0.94 3.19
C ALA A 11 17.71 1.98 2.40
N ASP A 12 17.65 1.83 1.07
CA ASP A 12 16.69 2.58 0.26
C ASP A 12 15.28 2.26 0.75
N SER A 13 14.55 3.32 1.08
CA SER A 13 13.35 3.24 1.89
C SER A 13 12.32 4.24 1.40
N LYS A 14 11.07 3.79 1.32
CA LYS A 14 9.91 4.65 1.08
C LYS A 14 9.08 4.74 2.37
N VAL A 15 8.59 5.93 2.65
CA VAL A 15 7.82 6.21 3.87
C VAL A 15 6.38 6.47 3.48
N VAL A 16 5.47 5.64 3.98
CA VAL A 16 4.04 5.72 3.67
C VAL A 16 3.27 5.92 4.97
N ASN A 17 2.47 6.99 5.06
CA ASN A 17 1.54 7.18 6.18
C ASN A 17 0.26 6.39 5.97
N ALA A 18 0.35 5.06 6.07
CA ALA A 18 -0.76 4.17 5.78
C ALA A 18 -1.95 4.35 6.74
N ALA A 19 -1.71 4.82 7.97
CA ALA A 19 -2.77 5.09 8.94
C ALA A 19 -3.65 6.25 8.47
N GLU A 20 -3.04 7.36 8.05
CA GLU A 20 -3.74 8.52 7.50
C GLU A 20 -4.52 8.17 6.23
N ILE A 21 -3.88 7.49 5.27
CA ILE A 21 -4.54 7.05 4.02
C ILE A 21 -5.75 6.15 4.32
N ALA A 22 -5.61 5.19 5.23
CA ALA A 22 -6.70 4.28 5.58
C ALA A 22 -7.84 4.99 6.32
N ASP A 23 -7.52 5.98 7.16
CA ASP A 23 -8.50 6.81 7.86
C ASP A 23 -9.31 7.68 6.89
N GLU A 24 -8.65 8.33 5.92
CA GLU A 24 -9.29 9.11 4.86
C GLU A 24 -10.24 8.26 3.98
N LEU A 25 -9.93 6.98 3.81
CA LEU A 25 -10.79 6.01 3.13
C LEU A 25 -11.97 5.54 3.99
N GLY A 26 -12.02 5.90 5.28
CA GLY A 26 -13.08 5.53 6.22
C GLY A 26 -12.89 4.17 6.87
N SER A 27 -11.69 3.57 6.80
CA SER A 27 -11.39 2.29 7.43
C SER A 27 -9.93 2.18 7.84
N ILE A 28 -9.62 2.63 9.06
CA ILE A 28 -8.29 2.48 9.67
C ILE A 28 -7.79 1.02 9.67
N ARG A 29 -8.70 0.04 9.60
CA ARG A 29 -8.37 -1.39 9.54
C ARG A 29 -7.74 -1.81 8.20
N ALA A 30 -7.88 -1.02 7.14
CA ALA A 30 -7.33 -1.32 5.81
C ALA A 30 -5.86 -0.86 5.64
N MET A 31 -5.23 -0.35 6.70
CA MET A 31 -3.84 0.15 6.69
C MET A 31 -2.83 -0.88 6.14
N ASN A 32 -3.00 -2.17 6.47
CA ASN A 32 -2.13 -3.22 5.97
C ASN A 32 -2.24 -3.40 4.44
N VAL A 33 -3.42 -3.18 3.86
CA VAL A 33 -3.63 -3.27 2.42
C VAL A 33 -3.10 -2.04 1.69
N VAL A 34 -3.09 -0.87 2.33
CA VAL A 34 -2.33 0.30 1.84
C VAL A 34 -0.84 -0.04 1.74
N LEU A 35 -0.25 -0.62 2.80
CA LEU A 35 1.16 -1.03 2.77
C LEU A 35 1.44 -2.12 1.73
N LEU A 36 0.51 -3.06 1.53
CA LEU A 36 0.60 -4.07 0.48
C LEU A 36 0.64 -3.41 -0.92
N GLY A 37 -0.21 -2.42 -1.18
CA GLY A 37 -0.22 -1.71 -2.46
C GLY A 37 1.11 -1.02 -2.75
N ALA A 38 1.67 -0.33 -1.74
CA ALA A 38 2.98 0.32 -1.86
C ALA A 38 4.11 -0.70 -2.14
N LEU A 39 4.05 -1.87 -1.50
CA LEU A 39 5.02 -2.95 -1.69
C LEU A 39 4.92 -3.54 -3.10
N ILE A 40 3.71 -3.82 -3.59
CA ILE A 40 3.46 -4.34 -4.95
C ILE A 40 4.09 -3.43 -6.00
N LYS A 41 3.84 -2.13 -5.89
CA LYS A 41 4.39 -1.13 -6.81
C LYS A 41 5.92 -1.04 -6.70
N SER A 42 6.46 -1.19 -5.49
CA SER A 42 7.91 -1.15 -5.25
C SER A 42 8.66 -2.39 -5.74
N MET A 43 7.96 -3.53 -5.85
CA MET A 43 8.51 -4.80 -6.34
C MET A 43 8.18 -5.08 -7.82
N ASP A 44 7.52 -4.13 -8.50
CA ASP A 44 7.03 -4.27 -9.88
C ASP A 44 6.14 -5.51 -10.11
N LEU A 45 5.24 -5.79 -9.17
CA LEU A 45 4.33 -6.94 -9.22
C LEU A 45 2.96 -6.58 -9.82
N MET A 46 2.94 -5.72 -10.85
CA MET A 46 1.71 -5.13 -11.39
C MET A 46 0.90 -6.06 -12.30
N ASP A 47 1.48 -7.17 -12.76
CA ASP A 47 0.84 -8.13 -13.68
C ASP A 47 -0.10 -9.14 -12.98
N VAL A 48 -0.22 -9.07 -11.64
CA VAL A 48 -1.09 -9.96 -10.86
C VAL A 48 -2.49 -9.35 -10.74
N ASP A 49 -3.52 -10.20 -10.82
CA ASP A 49 -4.91 -9.80 -10.54
C ASP A 49 -5.13 -9.63 -9.03
N TRP A 50 -4.69 -8.49 -8.51
CA TRP A 50 -4.79 -8.17 -7.10
C TRP A 50 -6.22 -7.91 -6.62
N GLU A 51 -7.13 -7.46 -7.51
CA GLU A 51 -8.53 -7.29 -7.13
C GLU A 51 -9.16 -8.65 -6.83
N LYS A 52 -8.92 -9.66 -7.67
CA LYS A 52 -9.34 -11.04 -7.40
C LYS A 52 -8.69 -11.59 -6.13
N ALA A 53 -7.39 -11.40 -5.95
CA ALA A 53 -6.68 -11.86 -4.76
C ALA A 53 -7.27 -11.28 -3.46
N ILE A 54 -7.64 -9.99 -3.47
CA ILE A 54 -8.33 -9.37 -2.33
C ILE A 54 -9.69 -10.04 -2.10
N ARG A 55 -10.54 -10.19 -3.12
CA ARG A 55 -11.87 -10.82 -2.99
C ARG A 55 -11.79 -12.26 -2.48
N ASP A 56 -10.74 -13.00 -2.86
CA ASP A 56 -10.53 -14.37 -2.39
C ASP A 56 -10.04 -14.43 -0.92
N CYS A 57 -9.40 -13.37 -0.42
CA CYS A 57 -8.77 -13.34 0.91
C CYS A 57 -9.62 -12.63 1.98
N VAL A 58 -10.50 -11.70 1.60
CA VAL A 58 -11.31 -10.90 2.53
C VAL A 58 -12.79 -11.25 2.40
N LYS A 59 -13.58 -10.96 3.44
CA LYS A 59 -15.03 -11.07 3.34
C LYS A 59 -15.57 -10.09 2.31
N GLU A 60 -16.58 -10.51 1.55
CA GLU A 60 -17.17 -9.71 0.46
C GLU A 60 -17.60 -8.29 0.91
N GLU A 61 -18.15 -8.14 2.12
CA GLU A 61 -18.53 -6.85 2.70
C GLU A 61 -17.36 -5.87 2.88
N PHE A 62 -16.12 -6.36 2.89
CA PHE A 62 -14.89 -5.57 3.02
C PHE A 62 -14.06 -5.54 1.73
N ALA A 63 -14.49 -6.19 0.66
CA ALA A 63 -13.70 -6.27 -0.58
C ALA A 63 -13.43 -4.88 -1.16
N ASP A 64 -14.48 -4.08 -1.35
CA ASP A 64 -14.36 -2.78 -2.03
C ASP A 64 -13.46 -1.79 -1.28
N ILE A 65 -13.55 -1.75 0.06
CA ILE A 65 -12.68 -0.88 0.87
C ILE A 65 -11.21 -1.33 0.82
N ASN A 66 -10.95 -2.65 0.80
CA ASN A 66 -9.59 -3.17 0.67
C ASN A 66 -9.03 -2.95 -0.75
N ILE A 67 -9.85 -3.08 -1.80
CA ILE A 67 -9.45 -2.75 -3.18
C ILE A 67 -9.08 -1.27 -3.30
N ARG A 68 -9.85 -0.36 -2.70
CA ARG A 68 -9.53 1.07 -2.65
C ARG A 68 -8.24 1.34 -1.87
N ALA A 69 -8.05 0.69 -0.73
CA ALA A 69 -6.83 0.81 0.07
C ALA A 69 -5.59 0.32 -0.70
N LEU A 70 -5.71 -0.78 -1.44
CA LEU A 70 -4.64 -1.30 -2.30
C LEU A 70 -4.23 -0.28 -3.36
N LYS A 71 -5.21 0.30 -4.06
CA LYS A 71 -4.98 1.34 -5.08
C LYS A 71 -4.29 2.56 -4.48
N ALA A 72 -4.80 3.06 -3.35
CA ALA A 72 -4.17 4.17 -2.64
C ALA A 72 -2.73 3.86 -2.21
N GLY A 73 -2.45 2.62 -1.81
CA GLY A 73 -1.10 2.13 -1.53
C GLY A 73 -0.18 2.19 -2.75
N ILE A 74 -0.64 1.70 -3.90
CA ILE A 74 0.10 1.73 -5.18
C ILE A 74 0.43 3.17 -5.56
N ASP A 75 -0.53 4.08 -5.45
CA ASP A 75 -0.39 5.50 -5.80
C ASP A 75 0.49 6.28 -4.80
N SER A 76 0.65 5.77 -3.57
CA SER A 76 1.46 6.42 -2.52
C SER A 76 2.97 6.41 -2.79
N VAL A 77 3.42 5.60 -3.75
CA VAL A 77 4.83 5.50 -4.14
C VAL A 77 4.99 5.82 -5.62
N SER A 78 5.72 6.90 -5.92
CA SER A 78 6.08 7.25 -7.29
C SER A 78 7.53 6.84 -7.59
N PHE A 79 7.74 6.45 -8.85
CA PHE A 79 9.06 6.25 -9.43
C PHE A 79 9.28 7.38 -10.44
N ALA A 80 10.48 7.97 -10.47
CA ALA A 80 10.86 8.80 -11.60
C ALA A 80 10.85 7.91 -12.85
N GLU A 81 10.14 8.33 -13.90
CA GLU A 81 10.22 7.67 -15.20
C GLU A 81 11.68 7.67 -15.65
N ALA A 82 12.20 6.48 -15.99
CA ALA A 82 13.50 6.40 -16.63
C ALA A 82 13.40 7.13 -17.98
N LEU A 83 14.15 8.24 -18.10
CA LEU A 83 14.30 9.05 -19.31
C LEU A 83 14.78 8.22 -20.52
#